data_AF-A0A518XHB6-F1
#
_entry.id   AF-A0A518XHB6-F1
#
_cell.length_a   1.000
_cell.length_b   1.000
_cell.length_c   1.000
_cell.angle_alpha   90.00
_cell.angle_beta   90.00
_cell.angle_gamma   90.00
#
_symmetry.space_group_name_H-M   'P 1'
#
loop_
_entity.id
_entity.type
_entity.pdbx_description
1 polymer ?
#
loop_
_entity_poly.entity_id
_entity_poly.type
_entity_poly.pdbx_seq_one_letter_code
_entity_poly.pdbx_strand_id
1 'polypeptide(L)'
;MIRALLMVIGLTIAASAAAATTTGSIAVSLTIYSRCAIARPDTAALPAVDCGKQASAQPRITQRVLSRDAQRHETARLVTIEW
;
A
#
# COMPACT_ATOMS: atom_id res chain seq x y z
N MET A 1 47.10 -28.58 -31.22
CA MET A 1 45.72 -28.81 -31.71
C MET A 1 44.71 -29.02 -30.57
N ILE A 2 45.07 -29.70 -29.47
CA ILE A 2 44.20 -29.94 -28.29
C ILE A 2 43.71 -28.67 -27.57
N ARG A 3 44.54 -27.62 -27.50
CA ARG A 3 44.20 -26.36 -26.77
C ARG A 3 43.00 -25.62 -27.36
N ALA A 4 42.86 -25.61 -28.69
CA ALA A 4 41.71 -25.00 -29.36
C ALA A 4 40.42 -25.78 -29.09
N LEU A 5 40.51 -27.12 -29.06
CA LEU A 5 39.40 -28.00 -28.70
C LEU A 5 38.91 -27.75 -27.27
N LEU A 6 39.83 -27.60 -26.32
CA LEU A 6 39.48 -27.31 -24.92
C LEU A 6 38.79 -25.95 -24.76
N MET A 7 39.20 -24.94 -25.53
CA MET A 7 38.55 -23.63 -25.52
C MET A 7 37.12 -23.69 -26.06
N VAL A 8 36.90 -24.41 -27.16
CA VAL A 8 35.56 -24.60 -27.74
C VAL A 8 34.64 -25.34 -26.77
N ILE A 9 35.13 -26.39 -26.12
CA ILE A 9 34.36 -27.15 -25.13
C ILE A 9 34.03 -26.25 -23.92
N GLY A 10 34.99 -25.49 -23.40
CA GLY A 10 34.75 -24.55 -22.30
C GLY A 10 33.72 -23.46 -22.65
N LEU A 11 33.74 -22.95 -23.88
CA LEU A 11 32.81 -21.92 -24.35
C LEU A 11 31.37 -22.47 -24.49
N THR A 12 31.21 -23.74 -24.90
CA THR A 12 29.88 -24.37 -24.99
C THR A 12 29.22 -24.60 -23.63
N ILE A 13 29.99 -24.84 -22.57
CA ILE A 13 29.47 -25.09 -21.21
C ILE A 13 29.04 -23.77 -20.54
N ALA A 14 29.77 -22.67 -20.79
CA ALA A 14 29.40 -21.34 -20.30
C ALA A 14 28.10 -20.81 -20.94
N ALA A 15 27.81 -21.18 -22.21
CA ALA A 15 26.59 -20.78 -22.90
C ALA A 15 25.32 -21.40 -22.28
N SER A 16 25.39 -22.62 -21.75
CA SER A 16 24.26 -23.30 -21.10
C SER A 16 23.94 -22.80 -19.68
N ALA A 17 24.81 -22.00 -19.06
CA ALA A 17 24.58 -21.45 -17.72
C ALA A 17 23.73 -20.16 -17.73
N ALA A 18 23.43 -19.60 -18.90
CA ALA A 18 22.76 -18.30 -19.03
C ALA A 18 21.22 -18.34 -19.06
N ALA A 19 20.59 -19.52 -18.91
CA ALA A 19 19.14 -19.68 -19.10
C ALA A 19 18.34 -20.02 -17.82
N ALA A 20 18.88 -19.73 -16.64
CA ALA A 20 18.08 -19.73 -15.40
C ALA A 20 17.30 -18.40 -15.27
N THR A 21 16.47 -18.08 -16.26
CA THR A 21 15.55 -16.94 -16.17
C THR A 21 14.26 -17.39 -15.50
N THR A 22 13.97 -16.87 -14.31
CA THR A 22 12.66 -17.04 -13.67
C THR A 22 11.63 -16.20 -14.41
N THR A 23 11.02 -16.77 -15.46
CA THR A 23 9.90 -16.14 -16.16
C THR A 23 8.59 -16.41 -15.42
N GLY A 24 7.81 -15.38 -15.16
CA GLY A 24 6.50 -15.49 -14.52
C GLY A 24 5.64 -14.26 -14.80
N SER A 25 4.34 -14.39 -14.61
CA SER A 25 3.37 -13.29 -14.79
C SER A 25 2.92 -12.77 -13.43
N ILE A 26 2.90 -11.44 -13.25
CA ILE A 26 2.28 -10.79 -12.10
C ILE A 26 0.91 -10.28 -12.55
N ALA A 27 -0.15 -10.82 -11.95
CA ALA A 27 -1.48 -10.26 -12.11
C ALA A 27 -1.67 -9.13 -11.09
N VAL A 28 -1.97 -7.92 -11.58
CA VAL A 28 -2.31 -6.76 -10.74
C VAL A 28 -3.75 -6.36 -11.03
N SER A 29 -4.53 -6.12 -9.98
CA SER A 29 -5.88 -5.57 -10.07
C SER A 29 -5.90 -4.23 -9.34
N LEU A 30 -6.35 -3.17 -10.02
CA LEU A 30 -6.59 -1.87 -9.43
C LEU A 30 -8.09 -1.70 -9.19
N THR A 31 -8.48 -1.60 -7.92
CA THR A 31 -9.86 -1.30 -7.54
C THR A 31 -9.96 0.18 -7.17
N ILE A 32 -10.70 0.96 -7.96
CA ILE A 32 -10.97 2.37 -7.68
C ILE A 32 -12.35 2.46 -7.02
N TYR A 33 -12.38 2.92 -5.78
CA TYR A 33 -13.64 3.19 -5.09
C TYR A 33 -14.15 4.59 -5.43
N SER A 34 -15.47 4.74 -5.47
CA SER A 34 -16.13 6.04 -5.61
C SER A 34 -15.79 6.98 -4.44
N ARG A 35 -16.01 8.28 -4.63
CA ARG A 35 -15.78 9.30 -3.60
C ARG A 35 -16.53 8.94 -2.31
N CYS A 36 -15.84 8.96 -1.16
CA CYS A 36 -16.47 8.76 0.14
C CYS A 36 -17.21 10.04 0.57
N ALA A 37 -18.40 9.87 1.14
CA ALA A 37 -19.12 10.93 1.83
C ALA A 37 -18.69 10.94 3.30
N ILE A 38 -18.24 12.11 3.78
CA ILE A 38 -17.87 12.32 5.18
C ILE A 38 -18.84 13.33 5.76
N ALA A 39 -19.55 12.92 6.81
CA ALA A 39 -20.49 13.77 7.53
C ALA A 39 -20.11 13.82 9.01
N ARG A 40 -20.24 14.99 9.63
CA ARG A 40 -20.11 15.16 11.07
C ARG A 40 -21.47 15.55 11.64
N PRO A 41 -22.28 14.60 12.12
CA PRO A 41 -23.48 14.92 12.88
C PRO A 41 -23.10 15.67 14.16
N ASP A 42 -23.85 16.71 14.54
CA ASP A 42 -23.58 17.51 15.75
C ASP A 42 -23.57 16.67 17.04
N THR A 43 -24.27 15.54 17.03
CA THR A 43 -24.40 14.62 18.16
C THR A 43 -23.37 13.49 18.18
N ALA A 44 -22.62 13.29 17.10
CA ALA A 44 -21.70 12.15 16.97
C ALA A 44 -20.28 12.52 17.40
N ALA A 45 -19.67 11.66 18.21
CA ALA A 45 -18.27 11.82 18.64
C ALA A 45 -17.28 11.62 17.48
N LEU A 46 -17.65 10.80 16.49
CA LEU A 46 -16.86 10.48 15.31
C LEU A 46 -17.64 10.84 14.04
N PRO A 47 -16.95 11.23 12.96
CA PRO A 47 -17.58 11.44 11.67
C PRO A 47 -18.12 10.12 11.11
N ALA A 48 -19.29 10.19 10.49
CA ALA A 48 -19.79 9.12 9.66
C ALA A 48 -19.08 9.18 8.31
N VAL A 49 -18.53 8.05 7.86
CA VAL A 49 -17.90 7.92 6.55
C VAL A 49 -18.60 6.80 5.78
N ASP A 50 -19.10 7.11 4.59
CA ASP A 50 -19.68 6.13 3.66
C ASP A 50 -18.91 6.16 2.34
N CYS A 51 -18.17 5.08 2.06
CA CYS A 51 -17.45 4.86 0.82
C CYS A 51 -18.22 3.97 -0.16
N GLY A 52 -19.55 4.13 -0.23
CA GLY A 52 -20.43 3.30 -1.07
C GLY A 52 -20.66 1.91 -0.48
N LYS A 53 -20.69 1.81 0.86
CA LYS A 53 -20.81 0.54 1.62
C LYS A 53 -19.73 -0.50 1.31
N GLN A 54 -18.59 -0.08 0.75
CA GLN A 54 -17.46 -0.95 0.45
C GLN A 54 -16.58 -1.11 1.68
N ALA A 55 -16.62 -2.29 2.31
CA ALA A 55 -15.88 -2.57 3.54
C ALA A 55 -14.36 -2.39 3.37
N SER A 56 -13.83 -2.78 2.21
CA SER A 56 -12.41 -2.62 1.84
C SER A 56 -11.99 -1.18 1.56
N ALA A 57 -12.94 -0.25 1.44
CA ALA A 57 -12.69 1.18 1.27
C ALA A 57 -12.93 1.97 2.57
N GLN A 58 -13.40 1.31 3.63
CA GLN A 58 -13.74 1.97 4.87
C GLN A 58 -12.46 2.42 5.59
N PRO A 59 -12.29 3.73 5.86
CA PRO A 59 -11.08 4.21 6.50
C PRO A 59 -11.02 3.82 7.96
N ARG A 60 -9.81 3.79 8.50
CA ARG A 60 -9.58 3.75 9.93
C ARG A 60 -9.83 5.15 10.50
N ILE A 61 -10.72 5.22 11.48
CA ILE A 61 -11.02 6.47 12.21
C ILE A 61 -10.40 6.37 13.60
N THR A 62 -9.56 7.33 13.95
CA THR A 62 -8.99 7.45 15.30
C THR A 62 -9.29 8.81 15.90
N GLN A 63 -9.36 8.85 17.23
CA GLN A 63 -9.61 10.07 17.98
C GLN A 63 -8.59 10.20 19.10
N ARG A 64 -8.05 11.41 19.29
CA ARG A 64 -7.24 11.77 20.45
C ARG A 64 -7.75 13.07 21.06
N VAL A 65 -7.92 13.06 22.37
CA VAL A 65 -8.16 14.30 23.12
C VAL A 65 -6.82 15.01 23.23
N LEU A 66 -6.77 16.26 22.79
CA LEU A 66 -5.59 17.09 22.94
C LEU A 66 -5.59 17.66 24.34
N SER A 67 -4.46 17.53 25.03
CA SER A 67 -4.26 18.16 26.34
C SER A 67 -4.45 19.66 26.22
N ARG A 68 -5.01 20.28 27.27
CA ARG A 68 -5.25 21.72 27.33
C ARG A 68 -3.91 22.44 27.17
N ASP A 69 -3.76 23.17 26.08
CA ASP A 69 -2.61 24.06 25.88
C ASP A 69 -2.92 25.41 26.54
N ALA A 70 -1.91 26.11 27.04
CA ALA A 70 -2.06 27.38 27.75
C ALA A 70 -2.77 28.46 26.93
N GLN A 71 -2.77 28.32 25.59
CA GLN A 71 -3.51 29.19 24.66
C GLN A 71 -4.93 28.72 24.33
N ARG A 72 -5.22 27.41 24.36
CA ARG A 72 -6.57 26.88 24.07
C ARG A 72 -7.25 26.55 25.39
N HIS A 73 -8.04 27.49 25.90
CA HIS A 73 -8.87 27.30 27.09
C HIS A 73 -9.95 26.20 26.93
N GLU A 74 -10.06 25.57 25.75
CA GLU A 74 -10.99 24.47 25.45
C GLU A 74 -10.26 23.16 25.18
N THR A 75 -10.88 22.04 25.56
CA THR A 75 -10.44 20.69 25.22
C THR A 75 -10.71 20.42 23.75
N ALA A 76 -9.65 20.46 22.93
CA ALA A 76 -9.73 20.11 21.51
C ALA A 76 -9.67 18.59 21.32
N ARG A 77 -10.34 18.08 20.29
CA ARG A 77 -10.24 16.68 19.85
C ARG A 77 -9.67 16.64 18.44
N LEU A 78 -8.62 15.85 18.27
CA LEU A 78 -8.07 15.53 16.95
C LEU A 78 -8.73 14.23 16.47
N VAL A 79 -9.38 14.30 15.32
CA VAL A 79 -9.93 13.13 14.63
C VAL A 79 -9.13 12.91 13.36
N THR A 80 -8.62 11.70 13.17
CA THR A 80 -7.82 11.32 12.00
C THR A 80 -8.56 10.25 11.21
N ILE A 81 -8.60 10.41 9.89
CA ILE A 81 -9.21 9.48 8.94
C ILE A 81 -8.09 9.01 7.99
N GLU A 82 -7.80 7.71 7.98
CA GLU A 82 -6.67 7.10 7.26
C GLU A 82 -7.15 5.95 6.36
N TRP A 83 -6.61 5.85 5.13
CA TRP A 83 -6.87 4.79 4.14
C TRP A 83 -5.63 3.93 3.92
#